data_AF-A0A6N1X3K6-F1
#
_entry.id   AF-A0A6N1X3K6-F1
#
_cell.length_a   1.000
_cell.length_b   1.000
_cell.length_c   1.000
_cell.angle_alpha   90.00
_cell.angle_beta   90.00
_cell.angle_gamma   90.00
#
_symmetry.space_group_name_H-M   'P 1'
#
loop_
_entity.id
_entity.type
_entity.pdbx_description
1 polymer ?
#
loop_
_entity_poly.entity_id
_entity_poly.type
_entity_poly.pdbx_seq_one_letter_code
_entity_poly.pdbx_strand_id
1 'polypeptide(L)' 'MHHNIQALKSYRAYLIPKNADPAGLEELADAGLLPTIRVKAANADQAENRAHLVSGKGVLRVERVEAIHA' A
#
# COMPACT_ATOMS: atom_id res chain seq x y z
N MET A 1 4.84 12.33 -31.50
CA MET A 1 4.04 12.17 -30.26
C MET A 1 4.91 11.44 -29.25
N HIS A 2 5.15 12.01 -28.06
CA HIS A 2 5.96 11.35 -27.03
C HIS A 2 5.05 10.53 -26.13
N HIS A 3 5.19 9.20 -26.13
CA HIS A 3 4.49 8.34 -25.20
C HIS A 3 5.20 8.40 -23.85
N ASN A 4 4.60 9.08 -22.87
CA ASN A 4 5.16 9.14 -21.51
C ASN A 4 4.85 7.83 -20.77
N ILE A 5 5.69 6.81 -20.95
CA ILE A 5 5.58 5.54 -20.23
C ILE A 5 6.03 5.79 -18.79
N GLN A 6 5.10 5.81 -17.85
CA GLN A 6 5.42 5.86 -16.42
C GLN A 6 5.75 4.45 -15.91
N ALA A 7 6.98 4.26 -15.44
CA ALA A 7 7.40 3.02 -14.80
C ALA A 7 6.60 2.77 -13.52
N LEU A 8 6.00 1.59 -13.40
CA LEU A 8 5.30 1.19 -12.18
C LEU A 8 6.29 0.72 -11.11
N LYS A 9 6.07 1.17 -9.88
CA LYS A 9 6.82 0.80 -8.68
C LYS A 9 6.01 -0.19 -7.86
N SER A 10 6.71 -0.95 -7.01
CA SER A 10 6.05 -1.83 -6.04
C SER A 10 5.74 -1.06 -4.77
N TYR A 11 4.52 -1.21 -4.28
CA TYR A 11 4.09 -0.65 -3.01
C TYR A 11 3.50 -1.75 -2.12
N ARG A 12 3.80 -1.69 -0.82
CA ARG A 12 3.13 -2.45 0.24
C ARG A 12 2.09 -1.54 0.87
N ALA A 13 0.84 -1.97 0.87
CA ALA A 13 -0.25 -1.27 1.52
C ALA A 13 -0.66 -1.99 2.80
N TYR A 14 -0.81 -1.24 3.89
CA TYR A 14 -1.31 -1.72 5.17
C TYR A 14 -2.83 -1.54 5.22
N LEU A 15 -3.56 -2.64 5.39
CA LEU A 15 -5.02 -2.64 5.35
C LEU A 15 -5.59 -2.55 6.76
N ILE A 16 -6.61 -1.70 6.93
CA ILE A 16 -7.34 -1.52 8.18
C ILE A 16 -8.35 -2.67 8.32
N PRO A 17 -8.27 -3.51 9.37
CA PRO A 17 -9.29 -4.51 9.66
C PRO A 17 -10.64 -3.87 10.01
N LYS A 18 -11.75 -4.52 9.63
CA LYS A 18 -13.11 -3.98 9.75
C LYS A 18 -13.51 -3.53 11.18
N ASN A 19 -12.91 -4.14 12.20
CA ASN A 19 -13.22 -3.89 13.62
C ASN A 19 -11.97 -3.44 14.42
N ALA A 20 -10.94 -2.91 13.75
CA ALA A 20 -9.74 -2.46 14.46
C ALA A 20 -9.97 -1.11 15.15
N ASP A 21 -9.42 -0.97 16.35
CA ASP A 21 -9.39 0.30 17.06
C ASP A 21 -8.44 1.28 16.33
N PRO A 22 -8.92 2.46 15.90
CA PRO A 22 -8.08 3.44 15.23
C PRO A 22 -6.89 3.94 16.08
N ALA A 23 -6.98 3.87 17.41
CA ALA A 23 -5.93 4.40 18.29
C ALA A 23 -4.59 3.63 18.18
N GLY A 24 -4.62 2.36 17.75
CA GLY A 24 -3.44 1.48 17.72
C GLY A 24 -2.97 1.05 16.32
N LEU A 25 -3.56 1.60 15.26
CA LEU A 25 -3.29 1.11 13.90
C LEU A 25 -1.84 1.30 13.45
N GLU A 26 -1.22 2.43 13.78
CA GLU A 26 0.18 2.70 13.41
C GLU A 26 1.15 1.76 14.14
N GLU A 27 0.96 1.54 15.44
CA GLU A 27 1.77 0.61 16.22
C GLU A 27 1.65 -0.83 15.69
N LEU A 28 0.44 -1.27 15.33
CA LEU A 28 0.22 -2.57 14.71
C LEU A 28 0.86 -2.67 13.31
N ALA A 29 0.91 -1.58 12.55
CA ALA A 29 1.54 -1.54 11.24
C ALA A 29 3.06 -1.70 11.38
N ASP A 30 3.64 -0.99 12.33
CA ASP A 30 5.07 -1.03 12.64
C ASP A 30 5.49 -2.38 13.25
N ALA A 31 4.62 -2.98 14.07
CA ALA A 31 4.80 -4.34 14.58
C ALA A 31 4.60 -5.45 13.51
N GLY A 32 4.16 -5.09 12.29
CA GLY A 32 3.92 -6.05 11.21
C GLY A 32 2.69 -6.94 11.43
N LEU A 33 1.77 -6.51 12.29
CA LEU A 33 0.57 -7.26 12.68
C LEU A 33 -0.66 -6.93 11.83
N LEU A 34 -0.62 -5.84 11.07
CA LEU A 34 -1.68 -5.52 10.11
C LEU A 34 -1.58 -6.36 8.82
N PRO A 35 -2.71 -6.75 8.23
CA PRO A 35 -2.72 -7.40 6.92
C PRO A 35 -2.15 -6.45 5.86
N THR A 36 -1.26 -6.96 5.01
CA THR A 36 -0.67 -6.18 3.92
C THR A 36 -0.91 -6.82 2.56
N ILE A 37 -0.99 -5.98 1.52
CA ILE A 37 -1.00 -6.42 0.12
C ILE A 37 0.05 -5.65 -0.68
N ARG A 38 0.50 -6.25 -1.78
CA ARG A 38 1.45 -5.63 -2.70
C ARG A 38 0.76 -5.23 -3.98
N VAL A 39 0.91 -3.97 -4.39
CA VAL A 39 0.34 -3.43 -5.62
C VAL A 39 1.42 -2.79 -6.48
N LYS A 40 1.17 -2.74 -7.79
CA LYS A 40 1.98 -1.96 -8.75
C LYS A 40 1.26 -0.65 -9.06
N ALA A 41 1.96 0.47 -8.90
CA ALA A 41 1.43 1.81 -9.12
C ALA A 41 2.54 2.79 -9.51
N ALA A 42 2.20 3.89 -10.17
CA ALA A 42 3.13 4.94 -10.55
C ALA A 42 3.58 5.80 -9.34
N ASN A 43 2.70 5.96 -8.35
CA ASN A 43 2.92 6.76 -7.15
C ASN A 43 2.13 6.19 -5.94
N ALA A 44 2.29 6.82 -4.77
CA ALA A 44 1.66 6.39 -3.51
C ALA A 44 0.12 6.51 -3.57
N ASP A 45 -0.43 7.63 -4.04
CA ASP A 45 -1.88 7.85 -4.11
C ASP A 45 -2.58 6.81 -5.01
N GLN A 46 -1.95 6.47 -6.14
CA GLN A 46 -2.46 5.41 -7.01
C GLN A 46 -2.31 4.03 -6.35
N ALA A 47 -1.26 3.80 -5.56
CA ALA A 47 -1.09 2.56 -4.81
C ALA A 47 -2.19 2.40 -3.75
N GLU A 48 -2.50 3.46 -3.01
CA GLU A 48 -3.55 3.47 -2.00
C GLU A 48 -4.91 3.17 -2.61
N ASN A 49 -5.28 3.89 -3.67
CA ASN A 49 -6.54 3.67 -4.39
C ASN A 49 -6.64 2.23 -4.93
N ARG A 50 -5.57 1.71 -5.53
CA ARG A 50 -5.55 0.32 -6.03
C ARG A 50 -5.69 -0.69 -4.90
N ALA A 51 -5.00 -0.46 -3.78
CA ALA A 51 -5.07 -1.33 -2.62
C ALA A 51 -6.49 -1.34 -2.02
N HIS A 52 -7.14 -0.18 -1.94
CA HIS A 52 -8.53 -0.07 -1.53
C HIS A 52 -9.46 -0.86 -2.46
N LEU A 53 -9.36 -0.63 -3.78
CA LEU A 53 -10.22 -1.27 -4.78
C LEU A 53 -10.09 -2.80 -4.79
N VAL A 54 -8.86 -3.33 -4.69
CA VAL A 54 -8.61 -4.78 -4.72
C VAL A 54 -9.01 -5.45 -3.41
N SER A 55 -8.82 -4.78 -2.27
CA SER A 55 -9.07 -5.39 -0.96
C SER A 55 -10.48 -5.15 -0.40
N GLY A 56 -11.15 -4.09 -0.84
CA GLY A 56 -12.39 -3.60 -0.23
C GLY A 56 -12.22 -3.05 1.18
N LYS A 57 -10.98 -2.78 1.63
CA LYS A 57 -10.66 -2.32 2.99
C LYS A 57 -10.07 -0.91 2.97
N GLY A 58 -10.18 -0.19 4.09
CA GLY A 58 -9.43 1.04 4.29
C GLY A 58 -7.93 0.78 4.24
N VAL A 59 -7.16 1.74 3.76
CA VAL A 59 -5.69 1.67 3.71
C VAL A 59 -5.16 2.66 4.73
N LEU A 60 -4.29 2.20 5.63
CA LEU A 60 -3.64 3.07 6.63
C LEU A 60 -2.53 3.88 5.99
N ARG A 61 -1.59 3.18 5.35
CA ARG A 61 -0.44 3.77 4.66
C ARG A 61 0.08 2.85 3.58
N VAL A 62 0.80 3.44 2.62
CA VAL A 62 1.50 2.73 1.57
C VAL A 62 2.99 3.04 1.63
N GLU A 63 3.81 2.00 1.53
CA GLU A 63 5.26 2.11 1.51
C GLU A 63 5.79 1.62 0.17
N ARG A 64 6.73 2.36 -0.42
CA ARG A 64 7.42 1.88 -1.61
C ARG A 64 8.37 0.75 -1.21
N VAL A 65 8.22 -0.40 -1.85
CA VAL A 65 9.14 -1.53 -1.73
C VAL A 65 10.00 -1.52 -2.98
N GLU A 66 11.21 -0.96 -2.88
CA GLU A 66 12.20 -1.13 -3.93
C GLU A 66 12.68 -2.58 -3.93
N ALA A 67 12.76 -3.20 -5.10
CA ALA A 67 13.43 -4.48 -5.22
C ALA A 67 14.90 -4.21 -4.94
N ILE A 68 15.40 -4.67 -3.79
CA ILE A 68 16.83 -4.74 -3.53
C ILE A 68 17.36 -5.67 -4.64
N HIS A 69 17.99 -5.09 -5.67
CA HIS A 69 18.84 -5.87 -6.56
C HIS A 69 20.05 -6.24 -5.70
N ALA A 70 20.10 -7.50 -5.29
CA ALA A 70 21.27 -8.13 -4.70
C ALA A 70 22.26 -8.52 -5.80
#